data_AF-A0A2G2AW18-F1
#
_entry.id   AF-A0A2G2AW18-F1
#
_cell.length_a   1.000
_cell.length_b   1.000
_cell.length_c   1.000
_cell.angle_alpha   90.00
_cell.angle_beta   90.00
_cell.angle_gamma   90.00
#
_symmetry.space_group_name_H-M   'P 1'
#
loop_
_entity.id
_entity.type
_entity.pdbx_description
1 polymer ?
#
loop_
_entity_poly.entity_id
_entity_poly.type
_entity_poly.pdbx_seq_one_letter_code
_entity_poly.pdbx_strand_id
1 'polypeptide(L)'
;MIENSIEQGKVINGMNTLEASLAGGAYFFRVIADPDVYEDGIDPNIVIKAQVEKPDNSKIWMTFKNTTQYNEKEIQTFQIAFEHGKVIAIKNITEANR
;
A
#
# COMPACT_ATOMS: atom_id res chain seq x y z
N MET A 1 15.58 -1.56 8.45
CA MET A 1 15.69 -1.95 7.03
C MET A 1 14.37 -2.57 6.59
N ILE A 2 13.99 -2.39 5.33
CA ILE A 2 12.68 -2.81 4.78
C ILE A 2 12.42 -4.31 5.01
N GLU A 3 13.42 -5.16 4.79
CA GLU A 3 13.33 -6.62 4.97
C GLU A 3 12.84 -7.02 6.37
N ASN A 4 13.46 -6.47 7.42
CA ASN A 4 13.03 -6.73 8.80
C ASN A 4 11.60 -6.23 9.07
N SER A 5 11.13 -5.17 8.40
CA SER A 5 9.75 -4.71 8.53
C SER A 5 8.77 -5.66 7.84
N ILE A 6 9.15 -6.27 6.72
CA ILE A 6 8.38 -7.33 6.06
C ILE A 6 8.23 -8.54 6.99
N GLU A 7 9.33 -9.01 7.59
CA GLU A 7 9.31 -10.13 8.55
C GLU A 7 8.43 -9.85 9.77
N GLN A 8 8.38 -8.59 10.21
CA GLN A 8 7.53 -8.16 11.32
C GLN A 8 6.06 -7.91 10.91
N GLY A 9 5.71 -8.05 9.63
CA GLY A 9 4.37 -7.77 9.13
C GLY A 9 3.98 -6.29 9.24
N LYS A 10 4.94 -5.39 9.06
CA LYS A 10 4.77 -3.94 9.22
C LYS A 10 5.08 -3.21 7.93
N VAL A 11 4.09 -2.47 7.42
CA VAL A 11 4.32 -1.52 6.35
C VAL A 11 4.98 -0.27 6.93
N ILE A 12 6.00 0.26 6.24
CA ILE A 12 6.68 1.50 6.58
C ILE A 12 6.78 2.42 5.36
N ASN A 13 6.99 3.71 5.60
CA ASN A 13 7.24 4.68 4.52
C ASN A 13 8.45 4.27 3.69
N GLY A 14 8.38 4.49 2.37
CA GLY A 14 9.44 4.14 1.41
C GLY A 14 9.40 2.70 0.88
N MET A 15 8.48 1.86 1.35
CA MET A 15 8.19 0.58 0.70
C MET A 15 7.55 0.80 -0.67
N ASN A 16 7.86 -0.04 -1.66
CA ASN A 16 7.09 -0.12 -2.91
C ASN A 16 5.82 -0.97 -2.73
N THR A 17 5.01 -1.08 -3.79
CA THR A 17 3.74 -1.80 -3.76
C THR A 17 3.90 -3.29 -3.44
N LEU A 18 4.98 -3.93 -3.92
CA LEU A 18 5.29 -5.33 -3.62
C LEU A 18 5.73 -5.52 -2.16
N GLU A 19 6.68 -4.72 -1.69
CA GLU A 19 7.18 -4.77 -0.30
C GLU A 19 6.06 -4.54 0.71
N ALA A 20 5.18 -3.56 0.44
CA ALA A 20 4.02 -3.28 1.27
C ALA A 20 3.00 -4.44 1.24
N SER A 21 2.79 -5.09 0.08
CA SER A 21 1.95 -6.28 -0.01
C SER A 21 2.54 -7.46 0.78
N LEU A 22 3.85 -7.67 0.71
CA LEU A 22 4.52 -8.75 1.45
C LEU A 22 4.45 -8.52 2.96
N ALA A 23 4.63 -7.27 3.41
CA ALA A 23 4.53 -6.91 4.83
C ALA A 23 3.08 -6.89 5.35
N GLY A 24 2.17 -6.30 4.59
CA GLY A 24 0.80 -6.05 5.04
C GLY A 24 -0.15 -7.25 4.88
N GLY A 25 0.16 -8.18 3.98
CA GLY A 25 -0.68 -9.32 3.64
C GLY A 25 -1.77 -8.97 2.63
N ALA A 26 -2.93 -9.62 2.74
CA ALA A 26 -4.07 -9.37 1.85
C ALA A 26 -4.62 -7.95 2.03
N TYR A 27 -5.02 -7.32 0.91
CA TYR A 27 -5.46 -5.93 0.90
C TYR A 27 -6.62 -5.67 -0.06
N PHE A 28 -7.35 -4.59 0.22
CA PHE A 28 -8.20 -3.90 -0.75
C PHE A 28 -7.45 -2.72 -1.35
N PHE A 29 -7.78 -2.30 -2.56
CA PHE A 29 -7.09 -1.18 -3.20
C PHE A 29 -8.04 -0.24 -3.94
N ARG A 30 -7.53 0.98 -4.15
CA ARG A 30 -8.07 1.97 -5.07
C ARG A 30 -6.90 2.55 -5.86
N VAL A 31 -7.09 2.72 -7.17
CA VAL A 31 -6.08 3.28 -8.07
C VAL A 31 -6.69 4.42 -8.85
N ILE A 32 -5.92 5.50 -8.98
CA ILE A 32 -6.10 6.54 -10.00
C ILE A 32 -4.85 6.46 -10.86
N ALA A 33 -4.98 5.92 -12.08
CA ALA A 33 -3.88 5.75 -13.01
C ALA A 33 -3.42 7.11 -13.56
N ASP A 34 -2.12 7.23 -13.84
CA ASP A 34 -1.56 8.37 -14.56
C ASP A 34 -2.04 8.38 -16.03
N PRO A 35 -2.85 9.37 -16.46
CA PRO A 35 -3.40 9.40 -17.81
C PRO A 35 -2.35 9.68 -18.89
N ASP A 36 -1.16 10.17 -18.52
CA ASP A 36 -0.06 10.37 -19.47
C ASP A 36 0.68 9.05 -19.79
N VAL A 37 0.42 8.00 -19.00
CA VAL A 37 1.08 6.68 -19.10
C VAL A 37 0.10 5.58 -19.51
N TYR A 38 -1.14 5.64 -19.02
CA TYR A 38 -2.14 4.59 -19.25
C TYR A 38 -3.41 5.11 -19.91
N GLU A 39 -4.00 4.27 -20.75
CA GLU A 39 -5.32 4.51 -21.33
C GLU A 39 -6.44 4.32 -20.29
N ASP A 40 -7.58 4.96 -20.56
CA ASP A 40 -8.78 4.79 -19.75
C ASP A 40 -9.23 3.32 -19.70
N GLY A 41 -9.60 2.87 -18.50
CA GLY A 41 -10.08 1.50 -18.28
C GLY A 41 -8.99 0.44 -18.15
N ILE A 42 -7.71 0.83 -18.05
CA ILE A 42 -6.61 -0.08 -17.72
C ILE A 42 -6.92 -0.89 -16.45
N ASP A 43 -6.50 -2.17 -16.41
CA ASP A 43 -6.61 -2.98 -15.21
C ASP A 43 -5.75 -2.35 -14.08
N PRO A 44 -6.35 -1.98 -12.94
CA PRO A 44 -5.62 -1.40 -11.81
C PRO A 44 -4.45 -2.26 -11.30
N ASN A 45 -4.53 -3.59 -11.44
CA ASN A 45 -3.45 -4.48 -11.02
C ASN A 45 -2.19 -4.32 -11.86
N ILE A 46 -2.33 -3.94 -13.14
CA ILE A 46 -1.20 -3.63 -14.02
C ILE A 46 -0.48 -2.39 -13.48
N VAL A 47 -1.23 -1.33 -13.17
CA VAL A 47 -0.70 -0.08 -12.61
C VAL A 47 0.03 -0.34 -11.29
N ILE A 48 -0.57 -1.10 -10.37
CA ILE A 48 0.03 -1.45 -9.07
C ILE A 48 1.37 -2.18 -9.23
N LYS A 49 1.45 -3.15 -10.14
CA LYS A 49 2.69 -3.93 -10.37
C LYS A 49 3.77 -3.08 -11.05
N ALA A 50 3.39 -2.26 -12.02
CA ALA A 50 4.31 -1.42 -12.77
C ALA A 50 5.08 -0.43 -11.88
N GLN A 51 4.46 0.05 -10.78
CA GLN A 51 5.10 0.97 -9.84
C GLN A 51 6.40 0.45 -9.19
N VAL A 52 6.65 -0.86 -9.19
CA VAL A 52 7.89 -1.43 -8.64
C VAL A 52 9.08 -1.12 -9.55
N GLU A 53 8.89 -1.20 -10.87
CA GLU A 53 9.95 -1.10 -11.87
C GLU A 53 9.99 0.27 -12.54
N LYS A 54 8.81 0.87 -12.77
CA LYS A 54 8.63 2.14 -13.45
C LYS A 54 7.61 2.99 -12.69
N PRO A 55 8.03 3.65 -11.59
CA PRO A 55 7.18 4.58 -10.88
C PRO A 55 6.69 5.73 -11.78
N ASP A 56 5.43 6.12 -11.63
CA ASP A 56 4.80 7.23 -12.34
C ASP A 56 3.92 8.06 -11.39
N ASN A 57 3.06 8.96 -11.91
CA ASN A 57 2.22 9.83 -11.06
C ASN A 57 0.90 9.18 -10.63
N SER A 58 0.73 7.87 -10.83
CA SER A 58 -0.45 7.14 -10.38
C SER A 58 -0.58 7.23 -8.86
N LYS A 59 -1.80 7.43 -8.39
CA LYS A 59 -2.13 7.45 -6.96
C LYS A 59 -2.77 6.16 -6.55
N ILE A 60 -2.18 5.48 -5.58
CA ILE A 60 -2.64 4.16 -5.12
C ILE A 60 -2.91 4.23 -3.62
N TRP A 61 -4.03 3.67 -3.22
CA TRP A 61 -4.34 3.40 -1.82
C TRP A 61 -4.49 1.90 -1.64
N MET A 62 -3.85 1.35 -0.62
CA MET A 62 -4.06 -0.03 -0.18
C MET A 62 -4.54 -0.05 1.26
N THR A 63 -5.55 -0.85 1.54
CA THR A 63 -6.12 -1.01 2.87
C THR A 63 -5.87 -2.42 3.35
N PHE A 64 -5.17 -2.55 4.48
CA PHE A 64 -4.78 -3.81 5.09
C PHE A 64 -5.52 -4.03 6.40
N LYS A 65 -5.55 -5.30 6.82
CA LYS A 65 -6.05 -5.72 8.14
C LYS A 65 -5.09 -6.73 8.75
N ASN A 66 -4.39 -6.35 9.82
CA ASN A 66 -3.51 -7.26 10.56
C ASN A 66 -3.36 -6.84 12.03
N THR A 67 -2.76 -7.70 12.85
CA THR A 67 -2.46 -7.42 14.27
C THR A 67 -1.08 -6.78 14.48
N THR A 68 -0.21 -6.86 13.47
CA THR A 68 1.22 -6.58 13.59
C THR A 68 1.60 -5.13 13.33
N GLN A 69 0.82 -4.38 12.54
CA GLN A 69 1.17 -3.01 12.14
C GLN A 69 1.46 -2.09 13.33
N TYR A 70 0.67 -2.21 14.40
CA TYR A 70 0.74 -1.37 15.59
C TYR A 70 1.14 -2.12 16.87
N ASN A 71 1.63 -3.37 16.77
CA ASN A 71 1.92 -4.25 17.91
C ASN A 71 0.71 -4.48 18.85
N GLU A 72 -0.49 -4.60 18.28
CA GLU A 72 -1.73 -4.76 19.05
C GLU A 72 -2.18 -6.22 19.11
N LYS A 73 -2.97 -6.57 20.14
CA LYS A 73 -3.59 -7.91 20.21
C LYS A 73 -4.79 -8.04 19.27
N GLU A 74 -5.45 -6.93 18.93
CA GLU A 74 -6.63 -6.88 18.07
C GLU A 74 -6.24 -6.60 16.61
N ILE A 75 -7.06 -7.10 15.67
CA ILE A 75 -6.90 -6.78 14.24
C ILE A 75 -7.16 -5.29 14.03
N GLN A 76 -6.17 -4.60 13.46
CA GLN A 76 -6.26 -3.20 13.09
C GLN A 76 -6.40 -3.07 11.57
N THR A 77 -7.26 -2.15 11.14
CA THR A 77 -7.38 -1.75 9.75
C THR A 77 -6.61 -0.46 9.53
N PHE A 78 -5.75 -0.44 8.51
CA PHE A 78 -5.02 0.76 8.14
C PHE A 78 -4.98 0.91 6.62
N GLN A 79 -4.96 2.17 6.18
CA GLN A 79 -4.81 2.53 4.78
C GLN A 79 -3.44 3.15 4.57
N ILE A 80 -2.77 2.77 3.51
CA ILE A 80 -1.53 3.39 3.06
C ILE A 80 -1.77 4.07 1.71
N ALA A 81 -1.02 5.13 1.46
CA ALA A 81 -1.02 5.85 0.19
C ALA A 81 0.36 5.75 -0.47
N PHE A 82 0.35 5.54 -1.78
CA PHE A 82 1.54 5.56 -2.62
C PHE A 82 1.54 6.76 -3.54
N GLU A 83 2.72 7.35 -3.70
CA GLU A 83 3.05 8.30 -4.77
C GLU A 83 4.43 7.92 -5.31
N HIS A 84 4.62 8.01 -6.63
CA HIS A 84 5.87 7.65 -7.30
C HIS A 84 6.37 6.27 -6.85
N GLY A 85 5.46 5.30 -6.84
CA GLY A 85 5.72 3.90 -6.48
C GLY A 85 6.13 3.63 -5.04
N LYS A 86 6.04 4.62 -4.12
CA LYS A 86 6.50 4.49 -2.74
C LYS A 86 5.43 4.88 -1.73
N VAL A 87 5.39 4.18 -0.59
CA VAL A 87 4.52 4.54 0.54
C VAL A 87 4.94 5.90 1.09
N ILE A 88 4.01 6.85 1.05
CA ILE A 88 4.22 8.21 1.59
C ILE A 88 3.43 8.46 2.89
N ALA A 89 2.37 7.69 3.13
CA ALA A 89 1.52 7.86 4.30
C ALA A 89 0.90 6.53 4.74
N ILE A 90 0.73 6.39 6.05
CA ILE A 90 0.06 5.26 6.70
C ILE A 90 -0.93 5.85 7.71
N LYS A 91 -2.20 5.48 7.58
CA LYS A 91 -3.29 5.97 8.42
C LYS A 91 -4.04 4.81 9.07
N ASN A 92 -4.10 4.79 10.40
CA ASN A 92 -5.01 3.90 11.12
C ASN A 92 -6.45 4.35 10.85
N ILE A 93 -7.29 3.42 10.36
CA ILE A 93 -8.70 3.69 10.08
C ILE A 93 -9.65 2.91 10.99
N THR A 94 -9.13 2.04 11.88
CA THR A 94 -9.93 1.46 12.96
C THR A 94 -10.46 2.56 13.88
N GLU A 95 -9.62 3.54 14.22
CA GLU A 95 -9.97 4.62 15.17
C GLU A 95 -11.00 5.60 14.62
N ALA A 96 -11.11 5.74 13.29
CA ALA A 96 -12.08 6.65 12.68
C ALA A 96 -13.53 6.13 12.69
N ASN A 97 -13.73 4.86 13.07
CA ASN A 97 -15.03 4.19 13.09
C ASN A 97 -15.47 3.76 14.51
N ARG A 98 -14.74 4.18 15.55
CA ARG A 98 -15.15 4.05 16.96
C ARG A 98 -15.68 5.38 17.46
#